data_AF-A0A7S3IQC7-F1
#
_entry.id   AF-A0A7S3IQC7-F1
#
_cell.length_a   1.000
_cell.length_b   1.000
_cell.length_c   1.000
_cell.angle_alpha   90.00
_cell.angle_beta   90.00
_cell.angle_gamma   90.00
#
_symmetry.space_group_name_H-M   'P 1'
#
loop_
_entity.id
_entity.type
_entity.pdbx_description
1 polymer ?
#
loop_
_entity_poly.entity_id
_entity_poly.type
_entity_poly.pdbx_seq_one_letter_code
_entity_poly.pdbx_strand_id
1 'polypeptide(L)'
;MKTVRLIIVLVSLGFFIGTFWYLLSHYNSMRKTTYTHEVFIQEYDFDSKPNSANMIALTYFVFTTFSTVGLGDFHPKDSFERMFCSFLMLFGVMITSYLVESFSEMVAELRNFNKDHEESEKLNMFFGTLEKYNEGKPLPEKFTQGLDTYFKFKWKKDKFLFLKTPLDEQLLGQ
;
A
#
# COMPACT_ATOMS: atom_id res chain seq x y z
N MET A 1 0.16 -14.89 -0.41
CA MET A 1 -1.29 -15.16 -0.29
C MET A 1 -2.02 -14.19 0.66
N LYS A 2 -1.40 -13.73 1.76
CA LYS A 2 -2.03 -12.76 2.71
C LYS A 2 -2.37 -11.41 2.06
N THR A 3 -1.54 -10.93 1.15
CA THR A 3 -1.69 -9.63 0.46
C THR A 3 -2.83 -9.62 -0.56
N VAL A 4 -2.95 -10.65 -1.39
CA VAL A 4 -4.10 -10.82 -2.30
C VAL A 4 -5.41 -10.89 -1.50
N ARG A 5 -5.40 -11.58 -0.36
CA ARG A 5 -6.54 -11.62 0.56
C ARG A 5 -6.89 -10.22 1.11
N LEU A 6 -5.89 -9.41 1.45
CA LEU A 6 -6.09 -8.03 1.91
C LEU A 6 -6.75 -7.15 0.84
N ILE A 7 -6.27 -7.24 -0.41
CA ILE A 7 -6.83 -6.48 -1.54
C ILE A 7 -8.29 -6.86 -1.79
N ILE A 8 -8.61 -8.17 -1.77
CA ILE A 8 -9.99 -8.65 -1.92
C ILE A 8 -10.89 -8.15 -0.78
N VAL A 9 -10.38 -8.16 0.46
CA VAL A 9 -11.12 -7.63 1.62
C VAL A 9 -11.38 -6.14 1.46
N LEU A 10 -10.39 -5.37 1.00
CA LEU A 10 -10.51 -3.92 0.75
C LEU A 10 -11.57 -3.61 -0.31
N VAL A 11 -11.57 -4.32 -1.44
CA VAL A 11 -12.58 -4.15 -2.48
C VAL A 11 -13.97 -4.52 -1.98
N SER A 12 -14.08 -5.62 -1.23
CA SER A 12 -15.34 -6.07 -0.64
C SER A 12 -15.87 -5.05 0.38
N LEU A 13 -15.00 -4.52 1.23
CA LEU A 13 -15.35 -3.53 2.24
C LEU A 13 -15.84 -2.22 1.61
N GLY A 14 -15.17 -1.74 0.55
CA GLY A 14 -15.63 -0.60 -0.23
C GLY A 14 -17.03 -0.80 -0.82
N PHE A 15 -17.30 -2.00 -1.37
CA PHE A 15 -18.62 -2.35 -1.89
C PHE A 15 -19.71 -2.39 -0.82
N PHE A 16 -19.44 -3.02 0.33
CA PHE A 16 -20.41 -3.07 1.44
C PHE A 16 -20.70 -1.69 2.02
N ILE A 17 -19.69 -0.83 2.15
CA ILE A 17 -19.86 0.55 2.64
C ILE A 17 -20.61 1.39 1.61
N GLY A 18 -20.35 1.23 0.31
CA GLY A 18 -21.10 1.90 -0.75
C GLY A 18 -22.57 1.50 -0.78
N THR A 19 -22.85 0.20 -0.57
CA THR A 19 -24.22 -0.31 -0.43
C THR A 19 -24.89 0.23 0.82
N PHE A 20 -24.18 0.28 1.95
CA PHE A 20 -24.68 0.87 3.19
C PHE A 20 -25.01 2.36 3.02
N TRP A 21 -24.14 3.12 2.35
CA TRP A 21 -24.39 4.52 2.02
C TRP A 21 -25.64 4.70 1.16
N TYR A 22 -25.83 3.86 0.14
CA TYR A 22 -27.03 3.88 -0.70
C TYR A 22 -28.30 3.63 0.11
N LEU A 23 -28.30 2.61 0.97
CA LEU A 23 -29.44 2.31 1.84
C LEU A 23 -29.74 3.48 2.79
N LEU A 24 -28.71 4.09 3.36
CA LEU A 24 -28.85 5.23 4.26
C LEU A 24 -29.41 6.47 3.56
N SER A 25 -28.90 6.80 2.37
CA SER A 25 -29.41 7.94 1.59
C SER A 25 -30.81 7.67 1.04
N HIS A 26 -31.12 6.43 0.65
CA HIS A 26 -32.47 6.05 0.19
C HIS A 26 -33.49 6.12 1.33
N TYR A 27 -33.11 5.66 2.53
CA TYR A 27 -33.91 5.83 3.73
C TYR A 27 -34.13 7.31 4.07
N ASN A 28 -33.09 8.15 3.95
CA ASN A 28 -33.21 9.58 4.18
C ASN A 28 -34.13 10.26 3.15
N SER A 29 -34.02 9.87 1.88
CA SER A 29 -34.90 10.30 0.77
C SER A 29 -36.36 9.97 1.08
N MET A 30 -36.67 8.75 1.54
CA MET A 30 -38.02 8.35 1.94
C MET A 30 -38.57 9.13 3.13
N ARG A 31 -37.71 9.63 4.03
CA ARG A 31 -38.15 10.41 5.20
C ARG A 31 -38.48 11.86 4.86
N LYS A 32 -37.89 12.44 3.83
CA LYS A 32 -38.18 13.81 3.41
C LYS A 32 -39.41 13.82 2.50
N THR A 33 -40.48 14.49 2.93
CA THR A 33 -41.75 14.59 2.20
C THR A 33 -41.71 15.54 0.99
N THR A 34 -40.63 16.29 0.83
CA THR A 34 -40.47 17.29 -0.24
C THR A 34 -39.34 16.86 -1.18
N TYR A 35 -39.67 16.63 -2.45
CA TYR A 35 -38.72 16.46 -3.55
C TYR A 35 -37.99 17.77 -3.83
N THR A 36 -37.06 18.10 -2.95
CA THR A 36 -36.03 19.08 -3.19
C THR A 36 -34.76 18.27 -3.42
N HIS A 37 -33.90 18.64 -4.37
CA HIS A 37 -32.60 17.99 -4.63
C HIS A 37 -31.60 18.15 -3.46
N GLU A 38 -32.09 18.03 -2.24
CA GLU A 38 -31.37 18.20 -0.99
C GLU A 38 -30.79 16.88 -0.47
N VAL A 39 -31.00 15.76 -1.16
CA VAL A 39 -30.50 14.42 -0.77
C VAL A 39 -29.64 13.83 -1.87
N PHE A 40 -28.59 13.10 -1.47
CA PHE A 40 -27.56 12.58 -2.37
C PHE A 40 -28.12 11.78 -3.55
N ILE A 41 -29.04 10.83 -3.31
CA ILE A 41 -29.60 9.98 -4.37
C ILE A 41 -30.38 10.78 -5.43
N GLN A 42 -31.14 11.80 -5.01
CA GLN A 42 -31.97 12.60 -5.91
C GLN A 42 -31.15 13.64 -6.70
N GLU A 43 -30.11 14.22 -6.10
CA GLU A 43 -29.22 15.15 -6.81
C GLU A 43 -28.55 14.45 -8.01
N TYR A 44 -27.99 13.27 -7.77
CA TYR A 44 -27.19 12.56 -8.76
C TYR A 44 -28.00 11.57 -9.60
N ASP A 45 -29.32 11.60 -9.44
CA ASP A 45 -30.29 10.78 -10.16
C ASP A 45 -29.91 9.30 -10.16
N PHE A 46 -29.65 8.76 -8.96
CA PHE A 46 -29.32 7.35 -8.78
C PHE A 46 -30.57 6.46 -9.01
N ASP A 47 -31.77 6.94 -8.72
CA ASP A 47 -33.00 6.15 -8.87
C ASP A 47 -33.34 5.80 -10.33
N SER A 48 -32.92 6.62 -11.31
CA SER A 48 -33.18 6.37 -12.74
C SER A 48 -32.17 5.42 -13.40
N LYS A 49 -31.02 5.20 -12.76
CA LYS A 49 -29.89 4.43 -13.31
C LYS A 49 -29.99 2.95 -12.93
N PRO A 50 -29.43 2.05 -13.76
CA PRO A 50 -29.37 0.64 -13.41
C PRO A 50 -28.55 0.43 -12.13
N ASN A 51 -29.00 -0.50 -11.28
CA ASN A 51 -28.37 -0.79 -9.98
C ASN A 51 -26.86 -1.08 -10.10
N SER A 52 -26.43 -1.73 -11.18
CA SER A 52 -25.00 -2.01 -11.42
C SER A 52 -24.17 -0.73 -11.58
N ALA A 53 -24.67 0.26 -12.34
CA ALA A 53 -24.00 1.54 -12.51
C ALA A 53 -23.96 2.32 -11.18
N ASN A 54 -25.05 2.26 -10.41
CA ASN A 54 -25.11 2.87 -9.09
C ASN A 54 -24.06 2.27 -8.15
N MET A 55 -23.96 0.94 -8.09
CA MET A 55 -22.97 0.27 -7.24
C MET A 55 -21.54 0.64 -7.61
N ILE A 56 -21.23 0.78 -8.90
CA ILE A 56 -19.90 1.23 -9.35
C ILE A 56 -19.64 2.66 -8.89
N ALA A 57 -20.58 3.59 -9.09
CA ALA A 57 -20.45 4.99 -8.71
C ALA A 57 -20.34 5.17 -7.18
N LEU A 58 -21.11 4.43 -6.39
CA LEU A 58 -21.06 4.45 -4.93
C LEU A 58 -19.77 3.87 -4.37
N THR A 59 -19.31 2.75 -4.95
CA THR A 59 -18.03 2.15 -4.59
C THR A 59 -16.90 3.13 -4.90
N TYR A 60 -16.96 3.78 -6.07
CA TYR A 60 -16.04 4.86 -6.43
C TYR A 60 -16.06 6.02 -5.42
N PHE A 61 -17.24 6.51 -5.03
CA PHE A 61 -17.39 7.57 -4.02
C PHE A 61 -16.75 7.18 -2.67
N VAL A 62 -16.96 5.94 -2.23
CA VAL A 62 -16.34 5.43 -1.00
C VAL A 62 -14.83 5.35 -1.15
N PHE A 63 -14.33 4.86 -2.29
CA PHE A 63 -12.89 4.78 -2.56
C PHE A 63 -12.22 6.15 -2.58
N THR A 64 -12.78 7.14 -3.27
CA THR A 64 -12.21 8.49 -3.34
C THR A 64 -12.27 9.19 -1.97
N THR A 65 -13.29 8.90 -1.17
CA THR A 65 -13.42 9.41 0.21
C THR A 65 -12.39 8.77 1.14
N PHE A 66 -12.25 7.44 1.13
CA PHE A 66 -11.35 6.71 2.03
C PHE A 66 -9.88 6.84 1.67
N SER A 67 -9.58 6.99 0.38
CA SER A 67 -8.23 7.35 -0.10
C SER A 67 -7.89 8.81 0.15
N THR A 68 -8.82 9.61 0.71
CA THR A 68 -8.65 11.05 0.96
C THR A 68 -8.41 11.90 -0.29
N VAL A 69 -8.66 11.34 -1.48
CA VAL A 69 -8.56 12.07 -2.76
C VAL A 69 -9.70 13.08 -2.88
N GLY A 70 -10.93 12.68 -2.53
CA GLY A 70 -12.07 13.58 -2.37
C GLY A 70 -12.36 14.46 -3.60
N LEU A 71 -12.62 13.84 -4.76
CA LEU A 71 -12.82 14.57 -6.03
C LEU A 71 -14.03 15.52 -6.02
N GLY A 72 -15.00 15.29 -5.12
CA GLY A 72 -16.13 16.19 -4.87
C GLY A 72 -17.26 16.11 -5.90
N ASP A 73 -17.12 15.27 -6.91
CA ASP A 73 -18.16 14.96 -7.89
C ASP A 73 -19.39 14.34 -7.20
N PHE A 74 -19.17 13.46 -6.23
CA PHE A 74 -20.18 12.96 -5.30
C PHE A 74 -19.94 13.50 -3.89
N HIS A 75 -20.92 14.19 -3.30
CA HIS A 75 -20.85 14.68 -1.93
C HIS A 75 -22.22 14.74 -1.25
N PRO A 76 -22.30 14.52 0.07
CA PRO A 76 -23.55 14.56 0.82
C PRO A 76 -24.21 15.94 0.74
N LYS A 77 -25.52 15.97 0.52
CA LYS A 77 -26.27 17.23 0.37
C LYS A 77 -26.97 17.60 1.66
N ASP A 78 -27.63 16.64 2.28
CA ASP A 78 -28.41 16.86 3.47
C ASP A 78 -27.55 17.00 4.73
N SER A 79 -28.03 17.73 5.74
CA SER A 79 -27.30 17.90 7.00
C SER A 79 -27.09 16.58 7.73
N PHE A 80 -28.07 15.67 7.67
CA PHE A 80 -27.94 14.32 8.23
C PHE A 80 -26.89 13.50 7.49
N GLU A 81 -26.91 13.52 6.16
CA GLU A 81 -25.90 12.84 5.32
C GLU A 81 -24.49 13.37 5.59
N ARG A 82 -24.33 14.68 5.76
CA ARG A 82 -23.03 15.31 6.08
C ARG A 82 -22.48 14.85 7.43
N MET A 83 -23.34 14.79 8.45
CA MET A 83 -22.96 14.31 9.77
C MET A 83 -22.52 12.84 9.72
N PHE A 84 -23.30 11.97 9.07
CA PHE A 84 -22.95 10.56 8.90
C PHE A 84 -21.68 10.37 8.07
N CYS A 85 -21.53 11.10 6.97
CA CYS A 85 -20.34 11.05 6.12
C CYS A 85 -19.08 11.45 6.90
N SER A 86 -19.18 12.44 7.78
CA SER A 86 -18.07 12.88 8.62
C SER A 86 -17.61 11.78 9.58
N PHE A 87 -18.53 11.04 10.20
CA PHE A 87 -18.18 9.86 11.00
C PHE A 87 -17.57 8.75 10.14
N LEU A 88 -18.17 8.49 8.97
CA LEU A 88 -17.70 7.48 8.02
C LEU A 88 -16.27 7.78 7.53
N MET A 89 -15.92 9.05 7.34
CA MET A 89 -14.56 9.47 7.03
C MET A 89 -13.57 9.17 8.15
N LEU A 90 -13.93 9.39 9.43
CA LEU A 90 -13.08 9.05 10.57
C LEU A 90 -12.78 7.54 10.61
N PHE A 91 -13.80 6.70 10.39
CA PHE A 91 -13.61 5.25 10.25
C PHE A 91 -12.79 4.89 9.01
N GLY A 92 -13.00 5.61 7.90
CA GLY A 92 -12.25 5.44 6.66
C GLY A 92 -10.75 5.64 6.85
N VAL A 93 -10.35 6.70 7.55
CA VAL A 93 -8.93 6.96 7.85
C VAL A 93 -8.32 5.82 8.67
N MET A 94 -9.02 5.31 9.70
CA MET A 94 -8.53 4.17 10.49
C MET A 94 -8.30 2.92 9.64
N ILE A 95 -9.24 2.62 8.73
CA ILE A 95 -9.12 1.48 7.82
C ILE A 95 -7.95 1.68 6.85
N THR A 96 -7.85 2.86 6.24
CA THR A 96 -6.76 3.18 5.29
C THR A 96 -5.39 3.14 5.96
N SER A 97 -5.24 3.58 7.22
CA SER A 97 -3.98 3.48 7.97
C SER A 97 -3.53 2.02 8.14
N TYR A 98 -4.45 1.12 8.54
CA TYR A 98 -4.15 -0.30 8.67
C TYR A 98 -3.73 -0.94 7.32
N LEU A 99 -4.35 -0.50 6.23
CA LEU A 99 -4.02 -0.96 4.89
C LEU A 99 -2.62 -0.53 4.45
N VAL A 100 -2.25 0.72 4.73
CA VAL A 100 -0.91 1.25 4.44
C VAL A 100 0.15 0.48 5.23
N GLU A 101 -0.09 0.20 6.51
CA GLU A 101 0.81 -0.61 7.34
C GLU A 101 1.02 -2.02 6.77
N SER A 102 -0.07 -2.70 6.42
CA SER A 102 -0.02 -4.03 5.78
C SER A 102 0.74 -4.01 4.44
N PHE A 103 0.60 -2.92 3.68
CA PHE A 103 1.34 -2.75 2.42
C PHE A 103 2.82 -2.48 2.66
N SER A 104 3.18 -1.67 3.66
CA SER A 104 4.57 -1.44 4.04
C SER A 104 5.28 -2.72 4.49
N GLU A 105 4.61 -3.59 5.26
CA GLU A 105 5.14 -4.91 5.62
C GLU A 105 5.44 -5.77 4.38
N MET A 106 4.51 -5.78 3.42
CA MET A 106 4.71 -6.49 2.15
C MET A 106 5.93 -5.96 1.39
N VAL A 107 6.08 -4.64 1.28
CA VAL A 107 7.23 -4.05 0.59
C VAL A 107 8.54 -4.39 1.32
N ALA A 108 8.54 -4.42 2.65
CA ALA A 108 9.69 -4.85 3.42
C ALA A 108 10.04 -6.34 3.19
N GLU A 109 9.03 -7.22 3.11
CA GLU A 109 9.22 -8.64 2.80
C GLU A 109 9.78 -8.83 1.38
N LEU A 110 9.26 -8.09 0.39
CA LEU A 110 9.77 -8.10 -0.98
C LEU A 110 11.23 -7.62 -1.05
N ARG A 111 11.57 -6.54 -0.34
CA ARG A 111 12.95 -6.06 -0.25
C ARG A 111 13.87 -7.10 0.40
N ASN A 112 13.41 -7.77 1.45
CA ASN A 112 14.20 -8.81 2.12
C ASN A 112 14.42 -10.04 1.24
N PHE A 113 13.44 -10.41 0.40
CA PHE A 113 13.57 -11.46 -0.59
C PHE A 113 14.58 -11.09 -1.68
N ASN A 114 14.53 -9.86 -2.19
CA ASN A 114 15.47 -9.38 -3.21
C ASN A 114 16.87 -9.03 -2.65
N LYS A 115 17.02 -8.90 -1.33
CA LYS A 115 18.29 -8.51 -0.70
C LYS A 115 19.45 -9.44 -1.07
N ASP A 116 19.22 -10.75 -1.16
CA ASP A 116 20.28 -11.70 -1.49
C ASP A 116 20.77 -11.51 -2.95
N HIS A 117 19.87 -11.10 -3.85
CA HIS A 117 20.21 -10.73 -5.23
C HIS A 117 20.96 -9.39 -5.28
N GLU A 118 20.48 -8.40 -4.53
CA GLU A 118 21.08 -7.05 -4.47
C GLU A 118 22.52 -7.10 -3.92
N GLU A 119 22.77 -7.90 -2.88
CA GLU A 119 24.12 -8.10 -2.32
C GLU A 119 25.06 -8.78 -3.33
N SER A 120 24.56 -9.77 -4.08
CA SER A 120 25.32 -10.41 -5.17
C SER A 120 25.65 -9.43 -6.30
N GLU A 121 24.72 -8.55 -6.67
CA GLU A 121 24.96 -7.50 -7.66
C GLU A 121 26.01 -6.49 -7.18
N LYS A 122 25.94 -6.06 -5.91
CA LYS A 122 26.95 -5.17 -5.30
C LYS A 122 28.34 -5.78 -5.32
N LEU A 123 28.47 -7.08 -5.03
CA LEU A 123 29.75 -7.76 -5.11
C LEU A 123 30.30 -7.78 -6.55
N ASN A 124 29.44 -8.02 -7.54
CA ASN A 124 29.84 -7.96 -8.95
C ASN A 124 30.26 -6.54 -9.38
N MET A 125 29.54 -5.51 -8.93
CA MET A 125 29.95 -4.11 -9.15
C MET A 125 31.29 -3.78 -8.49
N PHE A 126 31.55 -4.34 -7.30
CA PHE A 126 32.85 -4.20 -6.64
C PHE A 126 33.98 -4.86 -7.44
N PHE A 127 33.77 -6.06 -7.98
CA PHE A 127 34.74 -6.69 -8.88
C PHE A 127 35.00 -5.83 -10.13
N GLY A 128 33.96 -5.29 -10.76
CA GLY A 128 34.13 -4.39 -11.91
C GLY A 128 34.87 -3.10 -11.56
N THR A 129 34.71 -2.60 -10.33
CA THR A 129 35.46 -1.43 -9.84
C THR A 129 36.95 -1.78 -9.68
N LEU A 130 37.27 -2.93 -9.08
CA LEU A 130 38.65 -3.39 -8.94
C LEU A 130 39.33 -3.61 -10.30
N GLU A 131 38.62 -4.21 -11.26
CA GLU A 131 39.10 -4.39 -12.62
C GLU A 131 39.40 -3.04 -13.30
N LYS A 132 38.53 -2.04 -13.09
CA LYS A 132 38.78 -0.67 -13.57
C LYS A 132 40.03 -0.05 -12.97
N TYR A 133 40.29 -0.22 -11.67
CA TYR A 133 41.52 0.25 -11.03
C TYR A 133 42.76 -0.57 -11.42
N ASN A 134 42.56 -1.81 -11.87
CA ASN A 134 43.59 -2.69 -12.40
C ASN A 134 43.83 -2.47 -13.91
N GLU A 135 43.66 -1.24 -14.39
CA GLU A 135 43.85 -0.85 -15.80
C GLU A 135 42.96 -1.64 -16.79
N GLY A 136 41.81 -2.12 -16.33
CA GLY A 136 40.91 -2.97 -17.13
C GLY A 136 41.37 -4.41 -17.30
N LYS A 137 42.38 -4.85 -16.53
CA LYS A 137 42.82 -6.26 -16.53
C LYS A 137 41.91 -7.07 -15.58
N PRO A 138 41.32 -8.18 -16.06
CA PRO A 138 40.41 -8.98 -15.26
C PRO A 138 41.14 -9.58 -14.06
N LEU A 139 40.42 -9.67 -12.93
CA LEU A 139 40.93 -10.33 -11.73
C LEU A 139 41.07 -11.85 -11.97
N PRO A 140 42.03 -12.53 -11.31
CA PRO A 140 42.17 -13.97 -11.42
C PRO A 140 40.87 -14.71 -11.05
N GLU A 141 40.42 -15.63 -11.90
CA GLU A 141 39.14 -16.34 -11.73
C GLU A 141 39.06 -17.09 -10.39
N LYS A 142 40.16 -17.71 -9.96
CA LYS A 142 40.23 -18.40 -8.65
C LYS A 142 40.00 -17.45 -7.47
N PHE A 143 40.43 -16.20 -7.60
CA PHE A 143 40.27 -15.19 -6.56
C PHE A 143 38.82 -14.70 -6.48
N THR A 144 38.20 -14.40 -7.62
CA THR A 144 36.79 -13.96 -7.67
C THR A 144 35.84 -15.06 -7.22
N GLN A 145 36.06 -16.31 -7.64
CA GLN A 145 35.28 -17.47 -7.17
C GLN A 145 35.42 -17.71 -5.66
N GLY A 146 36.62 -17.51 -5.10
CA GLY A 146 36.86 -17.61 -3.66
C GLY A 146 36.08 -16.57 -2.86
N LEU A 147 36.10 -15.31 -3.33
CA LEU A 147 35.34 -14.23 -2.71
C LEU A 147 33.83 -14.43 -2.84
N ASP A 148 33.33 -14.81 -4.02
CA ASP A 148 31.92 -15.11 -4.24
C ASP A 148 31.43 -16.24 -3.32
N THR A 149 32.21 -17.31 -3.18
CA THR A 149 31.89 -18.43 -2.27
C THR A 149 31.85 -17.97 -0.81
N TYR A 150 32.84 -17.17 -0.38
CA TYR A 150 32.89 -16.62 0.97
C TYR A 150 31.70 -15.71 1.25
N PHE A 151 31.39 -14.77 0.37
CA PHE A 151 30.28 -13.82 0.56
C PHE A 151 28.92 -14.51 0.51
N LYS A 152 28.71 -15.49 -0.38
CA LYS A 152 27.50 -16.33 -0.36
C LYS A 152 27.34 -17.11 0.94
N PHE A 153 28.42 -17.68 1.46
CA PHE A 153 28.41 -18.34 2.77
C PHE A 153 28.07 -17.34 3.89
N LYS A 154 28.71 -16.17 3.87
CA LYS A 154 28.48 -15.08 4.82
C LYS A 154 27.03 -14.60 4.78
N TRP A 155 26.47 -14.25 3.63
CA TRP A 155 25.07 -13.78 3.55
C TRP A 155 24.06 -14.84 4.01
N LYS A 156 24.34 -16.12 3.75
CA LYS A 156 23.48 -17.24 4.18
C LYS A 156 23.57 -17.52 5.68
N LYS A 157 24.72 -17.25 6.32
CA LYS A 157 24.97 -17.56 7.74
C LYS A 157 24.86 -16.34 8.66
N ASP A 158 25.09 -15.13 8.15
CA ASP A 158 25.40 -13.92 8.92
C ASP A 158 24.48 -12.73 8.57
N LYS A 159 23.17 -12.97 8.37
CA LYS A 159 22.21 -11.88 8.10
C LYS A 159 22.03 -10.91 9.28
N PHE A 160 22.58 -11.22 10.48
CA PHE A 160 22.44 -10.46 11.73
C PHE A 160 23.76 -10.03 12.41
N LEU A 161 24.93 -10.26 11.80
CA LEU A 161 26.23 -10.03 12.46
C LEU A 161 26.88 -8.69 12.07
N PHE A 162 26.09 -7.64 11.88
CA PHE A 162 26.65 -6.35 11.45
C PHE A 162 27.29 -5.55 12.59
N LEU A 163 26.88 -5.74 13.86
CA LEU A 163 27.50 -5.05 15.02
C LEU A 163 27.22 -5.81 16.33
N LYS A 164 28.05 -6.79 16.71
CA LYS A 164 27.94 -7.38 18.07
C LYS A 164 29.25 -7.72 18.76
N THR A 165 30.36 -7.82 18.05
CA THR A 165 31.63 -8.10 18.71
C THR A 165 32.25 -6.79 19.18
N PRO A 166 32.61 -6.65 20.47
CA PRO A 166 33.30 -5.46 20.99
C PRO A 166 34.56 -5.07 20.21
N LEU A 167 35.15 -6.05 19.51
CA LEU A 167 36.28 -5.87 18.62
C LEU A 167 35.96 -5.01 17.37
N ASP A 168 34.71 -5.05 16.87
CA ASP A 168 34.30 -4.31 15.67
C ASP A 168 34.08 -2.82 15.98
N GLU A 169 33.63 -2.48 17.19
CA GLU A 169 33.56 -1.10 17.69
C GLU A 169 34.96 -0.49 17.85
N GLN A 170 35.93 -1.28 18.33
CA GLN A 170 37.32 -0.85 18.49
C GLN A 170 38.03 -0.56 17.15
N LEU A 171 37.65 -1.24 16.07
CA LEU A 171 38.24 -1.05 14.75
C LEU A 171 37.75 0.23 14.04
N LEU A 172 36.61 0.80 14.47
CA LEU A 172 36.03 2.02 13.89
C LEU A 172 36.47 3.32 14.59
N GLY A 173 37.32 3.23 15.61
CA GLY A 173 38.06 4.38 16.15
C GLY A 173 37.18 5.51 16.70
N GLN A 174 36.15 5.18 17.49
CA GLN A 174 35.53 6.11 18.43
C GLN A 174 35.91 5.77 19.87
#